data_AF-A0A1Q7UGQ3-F1
#
_entry.id   AF-A0A1Q7UGQ3-F1
#
_cell.length_a   1.000
_cell.length_b   1.000
_cell.length_c   1.000
_cell.angle_alpha   90.00
_cell.angle_beta   90.00
_cell.angle_gamma   90.00
#
_symmetry.space_group_name_H-M   'P 1'
#
loop_
_entity.id
_entity.type
_entity.pdbx_description
1 polymer ?
#
loop_
_entity_poly.entity_id
_entity_poly.type
_entity_poly.pdbx_seq_one_letter_code
_entity_poly.pdbx_strand_id
1 'polypeptide(L)'
;MRNGDQRRGVRASALWGSGKRGGDSRSNALWGSGKRRTALLATLALVVLVPLGASASPSKADGPTAFVTPSLLSSAQSNATGAFNVIVQGKGGNQAAKAIADVLGADKKAYKAFRSIDGVAVQLSGAQLLALASDRHITAITPDARVRLSAASASVDSKEKWPYVTGVDKYNGAPAATIAIIDSGIDATRPEFAGRILANVNLSTLPGNSPGDGRGHGTFVAGIAAGKLAGKDGAAPTAKLVSIDVMDDQGMARTSDVIAAADWILANKAQYGIKVANFSLHSSVANSFMYDPLDKAVEKLWFNGVVVVAASGNYGYADRPSGVPYAPGNDPFVITVGASDTGKSVSTNDDTSAPWSAWGYTLDGFAKPDVSAPGRYMVGPVPVTATLYSERPDHIVDTGYMELSGTSFAAPIVSGIAALILGSNPTLTPDQVKGALLLGAKPLPRAADMSEGAGEVNAGKSIQLKNPPAANKALNKFLVSDPVSGSLVFDAASWASAAKTDASWASASWSDASWSSASWASASWASASWASASWASASWDSSASASASWSDLSLASASWADNAEGETADVDGGAIDPLELDAVLNGTLDP
;
A
#
# COMPACT_ATOMS: atom_id res chain seq x y z
N MET A 1 18.40 -81.47 3.66
CA MET A 1 18.92 -81.16 5.01
C MET A 1 19.09 -79.65 5.11
N ARG A 2 18.47 -79.02 6.13
CA ARG A 2 18.68 -77.68 6.75
C ARG A 2 19.14 -76.50 5.87
N ASN A 3 18.68 -75.27 6.03
CA ASN A 3 17.51 -74.63 6.65
C ASN A 3 17.51 -73.22 6.04
N GLY A 4 16.34 -72.67 5.74
CA GLY A 4 16.23 -71.32 5.16
C GLY A 4 16.42 -70.23 6.19
N ASP A 5 16.86 -69.06 5.73
CA ASP A 5 16.46 -67.79 6.33
C ASP A 5 16.47 -66.66 5.29
N GLN A 6 15.53 -65.73 5.42
CA GLN A 6 15.13 -64.79 4.38
C GLN A 6 15.74 -63.38 4.51
N ARG A 7 16.07 -62.85 3.33
CA ARG A 7 15.92 -61.47 2.83
C ARG A 7 16.67 -60.31 3.52
N ARG A 8 17.58 -59.69 2.74
CA ARG A 8 17.69 -58.23 2.56
C ARG A 8 18.41 -57.86 1.25
N GLY A 9 17.80 -56.94 0.47
CA GLY A 9 18.45 -56.00 -0.46
C GLY A 9 18.91 -56.56 -1.82
N VAL A 10 19.17 -55.80 -2.90
CA VAL A 10 19.42 -54.37 -3.11
C VAL A 10 19.39 -54.09 -4.66
N ARG A 11 19.32 -52.80 -5.07
CA ARG A 11 19.89 -52.11 -6.29
C ARG A 11 18.95 -51.98 -7.52
N ALA A 12 18.64 -50.78 -8.05
CA ALA A 12 19.48 -49.70 -8.62
C ALA A 12 20.31 -50.22 -9.81
N SER A 13 20.42 -49.64 -11.01
CA SER A 13 20.24 -48.27 -11.54
C SER A 13 20.25 -48.29 -13.09
N ALA A 14 19.76 -47.19 -13.68
CA ALA A 14 20.33 -46.42 -14.79
C ALA A 14 20.38 -46.89 -16.28
N LEU A 15 20.05 -45.90 -17.12
CA LEU A 15 20.66 -45.48 -18.40
C LEU A 15 20.21 -46.10 -19.76
N TRP A 16 19.59 -45.21 -20.57
CA TRP A 16 19.55 -45.02 -22.04
C TRP A 16 20.59 -45.82 -22.88
N GLY A 17 20.38 -46.26 -24.13
CA GLY A 17 19.29 -46.14 -25.12
C GLY A 17 19.78 -46.68 -26.50
N SER A 18 18.85 -46.97 -27.43
CA SER A 18 18.96 -47.14 -28.91
C SER A 18 17.80 -48.07 -29.35
N GLY A 19 17.15 -48.03 -30.52
CA GLY A 19 17.27 -47.30 -31.78
C GLY A 19 16.05 -47.67 -32.67
N LYS A 20 15.88 -46.92 -33.77
CA LYS A 20 14.71 -46.91 -34.70
C LYS A 20 14.52 -48.18 -35.57
N ARG A 21 13.26 -48.45 -35.94
CA ARG A 21 12.68 -48.88 -37.27
C ARG A 21 11.28 -49.47 -36.99
N GLY A 22 10.21 -49.29 -37.75
CA GLY A 22 9.87 -48.69 -39.03
C GLY A 22 8.33 -48.65 -39.13
N GLY A 23 7.77 -47.90 -40.07
CA GLY A 23 6.36 -47.52 -40.09
C GLY A 23 5.36 -48.62 -40.41
N ASP A 24 4.10 -48.36 -40.04
CA ASP A 24 2.95 -48.57 -40.92
C ASP A 24 1.71 -47.85 -40.38
N SER A 25 1.05 -47.15 -41.30
CA SER A 25 -0.25 -46.49 -41.17
C SER A 25 -1.39 -47.52 -41.15
N ARG A 26 -2.39 -47.38 -40.25
CA ARG A 26 -3.78 -47.80 -40.53
C ARG A 26 -4.81 -46.89 -39.88
N SER A 27 -5.86 -46.68 -40.66
CA SER A 27 -6.85 -45.62 -40.69
C SER A 27 -8.23 -46.07 -40.19
N ASN A 28 -9.04 -45.08 -39.82
CA ASN A 28 -10.49 -44.93 -40.01
C ASN A 28 -11.36 -46.18 -40.13
N ALA A 29 -12.30 -46.30 -39.19
CA ALA A 29 -13.46 -47.16 -39.28
C ALA A 29 -14.75 -46.33 -39.41
N LEU A 30 -15.45 -46.62 -40.51
CA LEU A 30 -16.89 -46.60 -40.72
C LEU A 30 -17.59 -45.27 -41.06
N TRP A 31 -17.53 -44.99 -42.37
CA TRP A 31 -18.68 -44.60 -43.18
C TRP A 31 -19.74 -45.71 -43.31
N GLY A 32 -20.99 -45.28 -43.47
CA GLY A 32 -22.04 -45.87 -44.33
C GLY A 32 -23.17 -44.83 -44.45
N SER A 33 -23.30 -44.00 -45.50
CA SER A 33 -23.77 -44.25 -46.89
C SER A 33 -25.18 -44.88 -46.93
N GLY A 34 -26.19 -44.42 -47.69
CA GLY A 34 -26.37 -43.36 -48.69
C GLY A 34 -27.88 -43.08 -48.87
N LYS A 35 -28.30 -41.87 -49.26
CA LYS A 35 -28.61 -41.39 -50.63
C LYS A 35 -30.04 -41.69 -51.16
N ARG A 36 -30.68 -40.58 -51.63
CA ARG A 36 -31.80 -40.41 -52.59
C ARG A 36 -33.20 -40.31 -51.97
N ARG A 37 -34.15 -39.48 -52.40
CA ARG A 37 -34.29 -38.30 -53.30
C ARG A 37 -35.79 -37.88 -53.18
N THR A 38 -36.08 -36.58 -53.34
CA THR A 38 -37.33 -35.96 -53.88
C THR A 38 -38.69 -36.05 -53.15
N ALA A 39 -39.25 -34.89 -52.75
CA ALA A 39 -40.59 -34.34 -53.09
C ALA A 39 -40.94 -33.17 -52.11
N LEU A 40 -40.92 -31.89 -52.51
CA LEU A 40 -42.00 -31.10 -53.15
C LEU A 40 -43.30 -30.94 -52.33
N LEU A 41 -43.44 -29.73 -51.77
CA LEU A 41 -44.62 -28.83 -51.64
C LEU A 41 -45.99 -29.33 -51.12
N ALA A 42 -46.51 -28.52 -50.19
CA ALA A 42 -47.86 -27.94 -50.12
C ALA A 42 -48.78 -28.34 -48.95
N THR A 43 -49.18 -27.29 -48.22
CA THR A 43 -50.47 -27.02 -47.54
C THR A 43 -50.89 -27.87 -46.34
N LEU A 44 -50.98 -27.24 -45.16
CA LEU A 44 -52.28 -26.68 -44.72
C LEU A 44 -52.10 -25.64 -43.61
N ALA A 45 -52.73 -24.50 -43.82
CA ALA A 45 -52.82 -23.38 -42.90
C ALA A 45 -53.74 -23.72 -41.72
N LEU A 46 -53.34 -23.31 -40.51
CA LEU A 46 -54.31 -22.89 -39.50
C LEU A 46 -53.76 -21.64 -38.79
N VAL A 47 -54.39 -20.52 -39.10
CA VAL A 47 -54.21 -19.22 -38.46
C VAL A 47 -54.81 -19.30 -37.06
N VAL A 48 -54.00 -19.04 -36.03
CA VAL A 48 -54.48 -18.59 -34.72
C VAL A 48 -53.84 -17.23 -34.48
N LEU A 49 -54.61 -16.19 -34.76
CA LEU A 49 -54.35 -14.80 -34.35
C LEU A 49 -54.52 -14.72 -32.84
N VAL A 50 -53.42 -14.56 -32.11
CA VAL A 50 -53.40 -13.97 -30.77
C VAL A 50 -52.60 -12.68 -30.88
N PRO A 51 -53.11 -11.52 -30.40
CA PRO A 51 -52.40 -10.26 -30.50
C PRO A 51 -51.11 -10.34 -29.67
N LEU A 52 -49.97 -10.13 -30.32
CA LEU A 52 -48.71 -9.79 -29.68
C LEU A 52 -48.88 -8.41 -29.04
N GLY A 53 -49.42 -8.39 -27.81
CA GLY A 53 -49.13 -7.31 -26.88
C GLY A 53 -47.64 -7.34 -26.65
N ALA A 54 -46.92 -6.37 -27.20
CA ALA A 54 -45.54 -6.12 -26.84
C ALA A 54 -45.51 -5.74 -25.37
N SER A 55 -45.34 -6.73 -24.50
CA SER A 55 -44.85 -6.51 -23.15
C SER A 55 -43.43 -5.98 -23.34
N ALA A 56 -43.29 -4.65 -23.34
CA ALA A 56 -42.03 -4.02 -23.10
C ALA A 56 -41.58 -4.51 -21.71
N SER A 57 -40.67 -5.48 -21.68
CA SER A 57 -39.89 -5.75 -20.49
C SER A 57 -39.33 -4.40 -20.05
N PRO A 58 -39.50 -3.98 -18.78
CA PRO A 58 -38.81 -2.80 -18.31
C PRO A 58 -37.33 -3.04 -18.61
N SER A 59 -36.72 -2.13 -19.38
CA SER A 59 -35.29 -2.10 -19.57
C SER A 59 -34.69 -2.20 -18.17
N LYS A 60 -33.99 -3.30 -17.90
CA LYS A 60 -33.23 -3.50 -16.67
C LYS A 60 -32.41 -2.22 -16.52
N ALA A 61 -32.72 -1.40 -15.51
CA ALA A 61 -32.00 -0.16 -15.30
C ALA A 61 -30.52 -0.52 -15.27
N ASP A 62 -29.75 0.01 -16.22
CA ASP A 62 -28.31 -0.20 -16.26
C ASP A 62 -27.80 0.15 -14.87
N GLY A 63 -27.07 -0.79 -14.26
CA GLY A 63 -26.48 -0.57 -12.94
C GLY A 63 -25.62 0.70 -12.93
N PRO A 64 -25.22 1.20 -11.75
CA PRO A 64 -24.39 2.39 -11.66
C PRO A 64 -23.19 2.26 -12.61
N THR A 65 -22.99 3.29 -13.43
CA THR A 65 -21.92 3.32 -14.44
C THR A 65 -20.59 3.73 -13.82
N ALA A 66 -20.65 4.41 -12.67
CA ALA A 66 -19.51 4.71 -11.81
C ALA A 66 -19.31 3.62 -10.75
N PHE A 67 -18.04 3.40 -10.36
CA PHE A 67 -17.72 2.58 -9.19
C PHE A 67 -18.25 3.27 -7.92
N VAL A 68 -18.96 2.55 -7.07
CA VAL A 68 -19.34 3.04 -5.74
C VAL A 68 -18.82 2.05 -4.72
N THR A 69 -18.11 2.53 -3.69
CA THR A 69 -17.63 1.65 -2.61
C THR A 69 -18.79 0.78 -2.10
N PRO A 70 -18.64 -0.55 -2.00
CA PRO A 70 -19.78 -1.44 -1.71
C PRO A 70 -20.56 -1.06 -0.44
N SER A 71 -19.85 -0.72 0.63
CA SER A 71 -20.45 -0.28 1.89
C SER A 71 -21.24 1.03 1.75
N LEU A 72 -20.75 1.96 0.93
CA LEU A 72 -21.41 3.23 0.63
C LEU A 72 -22.67 3.02 -0.21
N LEU A 73 -22.61 2.15 -1.21
CA LEU A 73 -23.77 1.82 -2.06
C LEU A 73 -24.91 1.22 -1.25
N SER A 74 -24.61 0.23 -0.40
CA SER A 74 -25.62 -0.39 0.48
C SER A 74 -26.22 0.62 1.47
N SER A 75 -25.40 1.53 2.00
CA SER A 75 -25.86 2.57 2.94
C SER A 75 -26.75 3.62 2.26
N ALA A 76 -26.40 4.03 1.04
CA ALA A 76 -27.19 5.01 0.28
C ALA A 76 -28.54 4.45 -0.18
N GLN A 77 -28.59 3.17 -0.59
CA GLN A 77 -29.83 2.49 -0.98
C GLN A 77 -30.80 2.31 0.20
N SER A 78 -30.28 2.07 1.40
CA SER A 78 -31.08 1.89 2.61
C SER A 78 -31.53 3.21 3.25
N ASN A 79 -30.84 4.33 2.97
CA ASN A 79 -31.18 5.65 3.52
C ASN A 79 -31.06 6.77 2.47
N ALA A 80 -32.09 6.92 1.64
CA ALA A 80 -32.12 7.89 0.54
C ALA A 80 -32.01 9.36 0.99
N THR A 81 -32.43 9.70 2.22
CA THR A 81 -32.36 11.06 2.78
C THR A 81 -31.13 11.29 3.66
N GLY A 82 -30.38 10.24 3.99
CA GLY A 82 -29.19 10.33 4.83
C GLY A 82 -28.09 11.15 4.18
N ALA A 83 -27.34 11.91 4.99
CA ALA A 83 -26.22 12.73 4.52
C ALA A 83 -24.91 11.93 4.56
N PHE A 84 -24.21 11.89 3.43
CA PHE A 84 -22.96 11.16 3.26
C PHE A 84 -21.87 12.13 2.80
N ASN A 85 -20.75 12.18 3.53
CA ASN A 85 -19.56 12.89 3.06
C ASN A 85 -18.83 11.98 2.08
N VAL A 86 -18.65 12.43 0.85
CA VAL A 86 -18.09 11.62 -0.24
C VAL A 86 -17.09 12.41 -1.06
N ILE A 87 -16.21 11.68 -1.72
CA ILE A 87 -15.37 12.18 -2.82
C ILE A 87 -15.92 11.59 -4.11
N VAL A 88 -16.37 12.46 -5.01
CA VAL A 88 -16.87 12.12 -6.35
C VAL A 88 -15.76 12.37 -7.36
N GLN A 89 -15.44 11.38 -8.18
CA GLN A 89 -14.40 11.46 -9.22
C GLN A 89 -15.02 11.43 -10.62
N GLY A 90 -14.54 12.28 -11.51
CA GLY A 90 -14.96 12.42 -12.90
C GLY A 90 -14.00 11.76 -13.90
N LYS A 91 -14.34 11.84 -15.19
CA LYS A 91 -13.51 11.35 -16.32
C LYS A 91 -12.43 12.34 -16.79
N GLY A 92 -12.15 13.39 -16.02
CA GLY A 92 -11.24 14.49 -16.40
C GLY A 92 -12.01 15.71 -16.93
N GLY A 93 -11.44 16.92 -16.82
CA GLY A 93 -12.03 18.12 -17.41
C GLY A 93 -12.99 18.89 -16.49
N ASN A 94 -12.81 18.76 -15.17
CA ASN A 94 -13.72 19.27 -14.14
C ASN A 94 -15.15 18.69 -14.26
N GLN A 95 -15.27 17.47 -14.76
CA GLN A 95 -16.59 16.85 -14.98
C GLN A 95 -17.25 16.50 -13.65
N ALA A 96 -16.48 16.14 -12.62
CA ALA A 96 -17.02 15.93 -11.27
C ALA A 96 -17.68 17.21 -10.71
N ALA A 97 -17.00 18.35 -10.85
CA ALA A 97 -17.50 19.63 -10.36
C ALA A 97 -18.77 20.09 -11.10
N LYS A 98 -18.86 19.85 -12.41
CA LYS A 98 -20.06 20.16 -13.20
C LYS A 98 -21.24 19.26 -12.80
N ALA A 99 -21.02 17.95 -12.73
CA ALA A 99 -22.06 17.00 -12.36
C ALA A 99 -22.61 17.28 -10.94
N ILE A 100 -21.74 17.67 -10.00
CA ILE A 100 -22.17 18.09 -8.66
C ILE A 100 -23.00 19.38 -8.70
N ALA A 101 -22.62 20.37 -9.52
CA ALA A 101 -23.39 21.60 -9.64
C ALA A 101 -24.81 21.33 -10.17
N ASP A 102 -24.96 20.39 -11.10
CA ASP A 102 -26.25 19.99 -11.65
C ASP A 102 -27.14 19.28 -10.62
N VAL A 103 -26.55 18.48 -9.73
CA VAL A 103 -27.28 17.69 -8.71
C VAL A 103 -27.58 18.47 -7.42
N LEU A 104 -26.76 19.47 -7.08
CA LEU A 104 -26.97 20.34 -5.91
C LEU A 104 -27.90 21.54 -6.20
N GLY A 105 -28.03 21.97 -7.46
CA GLY A 105 -28.85 23.11 -7.84
C GLY A 105 -28.41 24.44 -7.20
N ALA A 106 -29.35 25.24 -6.68
CA ALA A 106 -29.07 26.55 -6.08
C ALA A 106 -28.43 26.48 -4.67
N ASP A 107 -28.43 25.31 -4.03
CA ASP A 107 -27.78 25.06 -2.74
C ASP A 107 -26.28 24.85 -2.94
N LYS A 108 -25.56 25.95 -3.21
CA LYS A 108 -24.10 25.99 -3.28
C LYS A 108 -23.45 25.84 -1.90
N LYS A 109 -23.71 24.74 -1.19
CA LYS A 109 -22.93 24.41 0.01
C LYS A 109 -21.52 23.98 -0.40
N ALA A 110 -20.54 24.46 0.38
CA ALA A 110 -19.11 24.40 0.11
C ALA A 110 -18.65 22.98 -0.25
N TYR A 111 -18.26 22.80 -1.52
CA TYR A 111 -17.53 21.62 -1.97
C TYR A 111 -16.05 21.96 -2.13
N LYS A 112 -15.17 20.99 -1.86
CA LYS A 112 -13.71 21.12 -2.02
C LYS A 112 -13.31 20.42 -3.31
N ALA A 113 -12.93 21.18 -4.34
CA ALA A 113 -12.40 20.63 -5.58
C ALA A 113 -10.89 20.41 -5.48
N PHE A 114 -10.41 19.28 -6.01
CA PHE A 114 -9.00 18.89 -5.98
C PHE A 114 -8.28 19.22 -7.29
N ARG A 115 -6.95 19.35 -7.24
CA ARG A 115 -6.06 19.53 -8.40
C ARG A 115 -5.43 18.21 -8.85
N SER A 116 -5.07 17.35 -7.90
CA SER A 116 -4.44 16.05 -8.11
C SER A 116 -5.42 14.99 -8.57
N ILE A 117 -6.72 15.23 -8.56
CA ILE A 117 -7.73 14.36 -9.17
C ILE A 117 -8.82 15.24 -9.76
N ASP A 118 -9.50 14.80 -10.83
CA ASP A 118 -10.80 15.41 -11.23
C ASP A 118 -11.84 14.92 -10.22
N GLY A 119 -11.76 15.46 -9.00
CA GLY A 119 -12.54 15.01 -7.87
C GLY A 119 -12.99 16.15 -6.98
N VAL A 120 -14.10 15.92 -6.30
CA VAL A 120 -14.73 16.90 -5.42
C VAL A 120 -15.19 16.22 -4.14
N ALA A 121 -14.77 16.73 -3.00
CA ALA A 121 -15.34 16.37 -1.70
C ALA A 121 -16.59 17.20 -1.42
N VAL A 122 -17.68 16.52 -1.09
CA VAL A 122 -19.01 17.11 -0.92
C VAL A 122 -19.87 16.25 0.01
N GLN A 123 -20.87 16.86 0.64
CA GLN A 123 -21.90 16.13 1.36
C GLN A 123 -23.14 15.96 0.47
N LEU A 124 -23.58 14.73 0.26
CA LEU A 124 -24.74 14.38 -0.58
C LEU A 124 -25.79 13.60 0.20
N SER A 125 -27.06 13.71 -0.20
CA SER A 125 -28.07 12.75 0.23
C SER A 125 -27.88 11.40 -0.48
N GLY A 126 -28.39 10.30 0.11
CA GLY A 126 -28.37 8.98 -0.53
C GLY A 126 -28.99 8.98 -1.93
N ALA A 127 -30.08 9.74 -2.15
CA ALA A 127 -30.71 9.89 -3.45
C ALA A 127 -29.84 10.65 -4.46
N GLN A 128 -29.18 11.73 -4.04
CA GLN A 128 -28.23 12.49 -4.88
C GLN A 128 -27.02 11.65 -5.26
N LEU A 129 -26.50 10.85 -4.31
CA LEU A 129 -25.40 9.92 -4.54
C LEU A 129 -25.76 8.87 -5.59
N LEU A 130 -26.93 8.23 -5.47
CA LEU A 130 -27.40 7.24 -6.44
C LEU A 130 -27.64 7.84 -7.83
N ALA A 131 -28.13 9.08 -7.91
CA ALA A 131 -28.28 9.80 -9.18
C ALA A 131 -26.91 10.04 -9.86
N LEU A 132 -25.91 10.49 -9.10
CA LEU A 132 -24.55 10.67 -9.62
C LEU A 132 -23.88 9.34 -10.01
N ALA A 133 -24.17 8.25 -9.31
CA ALA A 133 -23.63 6.93 -9.64
C ALA A 133 -24.08 6.42 -11.02
N SER A 134 -25.21 6.91 -11.52
CA SER A 134 -25.72 6.63 -12.87
C SER A 134 -25.19 7.60 -13.93
N ASP A 135 -24.49 8.67 -13.57
CA ASP A 135 -23.94 9.64 -14.54
C ASP A 135 -22.69 9.07 -15.23
N ARG A 136 -22.78 8.98 -16.57
CA ARG A 136 -21.71 8.48 -17.45
C ARG A 136 -20.39 9.26 -17.39
N HIS A 137 -20.35 10.45 -16.81
CA HIS A 137 -19.16 11.27 -16.64
C HIS A 137 -18.44 11.04 -15.30
N ILE A 138 -19.08 10.33 -14.37
CA ILE A 138 -18.50 9.96 -13.08
C ILE A 138 -17.79 8.61 -13.21
N THR A 139 -16.61 8.49 -12.59
CA THR A 139 -15.80 7.27 -12.57
C THR A 139 -15.92 6.53 -11.25
N ALA A 140 -15.92 7.25 -10.12
CA ALA A 140 -16.04 6.67 -8.80
C ALA A 140 -16.72 7.59 -7.79
N ILE A 141 -17.42 7.02 -6.82
CA ILE A 141 -17.93 7.68 -5.62
C ILE A 141 -17.47 6.88 -4.41
N THR A 142 -16.67 7.52 -3.57
CA THR A 142 -16.03 6.91 -2.39
C THR A 142 -16.34 7.73 -1.14
N PRO A 143 -16.39 7.15 0.07
CA PRO A 143 -16.55 7.93 1.30
C PRO A 143 -15.40 8.92 1.48
N ASP A 144 -15.69 10.14 1.94
CA ASP A 144 -14.68 11.02 2.55
C ASP A 144 -14.43 10.51 3.98
N ALA A 145 -13.70 9.40 4.05
CA ALA A 145 -13.46 8.66 5.27
C ALA A 145 -12.52 9.40 6.21
N ARG A 146 -12.56 9.02 7.48
CA ARG A 146 -11.52 9.44 8.42
C ARG A 146 -10.25 8.65 8.14
N VAL A 147 -9.11 9.32 8.19
CA VAL A 147 -7.76 8.75 8.11
C VAL A 147 -7.23 8.63 9.53
N ARG A 148 -6.48 7.57 9.83
CA ARG A 148 -5.89 7.29 11.15
C ARG A 148 -4.36 7.22 11.07
N LEU A 149 -3.72 7.53 12.20
CA LEU A 149 -2.30 7.28 12.43
C LEU A 149 -2.01 5.79 12.62
N SER A 150 -0.84 5.33 12.17
CA SER A 150 -0.37 3.96 12.45
C SER A 150 0.78 3.98 13.47
N ALA A 151 0.44 4.09 14.76
CA ALA A 151 1.39 3.87 15.87
C ALA A 151 0.85 2.81 16.86
N ALA A 152 1.73 1.90 17.29
CA ALA A 152 1.52 0.89 18.32
C ALA A 152 2.40 1.19 19.55
N SER A 153 1.95 0.82 20.75
CA SER A 153 2.68 1.06 22.00
C SER A 153 3.34 -0.22 22.51
N ALA A 154 4.60 -0.12 22.89
CA ALA A 154 5.31 -1.04 23.76
C ALA A 154 6.39 -0.21 24.51
N SER A 155 6.72 -0.59 25.74
CA SER A 155 7.76 0.07 26.56
C SER A 155 9.04 -0.77 26.61
N VAL A 156 10.23 -0.14 26.55
CA VAL A 156 11.45 -0.33 27.38
C VAL A 156 12.75 0.12 26.65
N ASP A 157 13.46 1.04 27.32
CA ASP A 157 14.91 1.35 27.32
C ASP A 157 15.66 1.24 25.97
N SER A 158 15.81 2.37 25.27
CA SER A 158 16.52 2.45 23.99
C SER A 158 17.72 3.41 24.00
N LYS A 159 18.90 2.82 23.73
CA LYS A 159 20.03 3.47 23.02
C LYS A 159 19.87 3.12 21.54
N GLU A 160 19.21 3.98 20.77
CA GLU A 160 18.77 3.71 19.40
C GLU A 160 19.87 3.07 18.52
N LYS A 161 19.62 1.86 18.02
CA LYS A 161 20.56 1.10 17.16
C LYS A 161 20.20 1.13 15.68
N TRP A 162 18.97 1.53 15.35
CA TRP A 162 18.47 1.55 13.98
C TRP A 162 19.35 2.35 12.98
N PRO A 163 20.08 3.44 13.37
CA PRO A 163 20.94 4.14 12.41
C PRO A 163 22.07 3.25 11.89
N TYR A 164 22.60 2.36 12.72
CA TYR A 164 23.68 1.43 12.37
C TYR A 164 23.16 0.21 11.59
N VAL A 165 21.97 -0.29 11.95
CA VAL A 165 21.27 -1.39 11.27
C VAL A 165 21.05 -1.04 9.79
N THR A 166 20.44 0.12 9.57
CA THR A 166 20.13 0.67 8.24
C THR A 166 21.38 1.23 7.55
N GLY A 167 22.38 1.68 8.32
CA GLY A 167 23.64 2.24 7.85
C GLY A 167 23.56 3.72 7.47
N VAL A 168 22.54 4.45 7.91
CA VAL A 168 22.39 5.90 7.67
C VAL A 168 23.37 6.73 8.48
N ASP A 169 23.91 6.20 9.57
CA ASP A 169 24.94 6.83 10.42
C ASP A 169 26.15 7.31 9.61
N LYS A 170 26.49 6.59 8.55
CA LYS A 170 27.60 6.89 7.61
C LYS A 170 27.30 8.06 6.67
N TYR A 171 26.09 8.61 6.70
CA TYR A 171 25.58 9.62 5.77
C TYR A 171 25.05 10.88 6.47
N ASN A 172 25.32 11.08 7.77
CA ASN A 172 24.79 12.20 8.58
C ASN A 172 25.15 13.62 8.08
N GLY A 173 26.07 13.75 7.12
CA GLY A 173 26.46 15.01 6.48
C GLY A 173 26.31 15.01 4.95
N ALA A 174 25.79 13.93 4.36
CA ALA A 174 25.59 13.84 2.91
C ALA A 174 24.46 14.78 2.45
N PRO A 175 24.48 15.28 1.21
CA PRO A 175 23.39 16.09 0.68
C PRO A 175 22.10 15.25 0.65
N ALA A 176 20.97 15.90 0.96
CA ALA A 176 19.66 15.29 0.92
C ALA A 176 18.64 16.25 0.29
N ALA A 177 17.66 15.68 -0.43
CA ALA A 177 16.55 16.46 -0.98
C ALA A 177 15.53 16.87 0.11
N THR A 178 14.66 17.84 -0.19
CA THR A 178 13.61 18.26 0.75
C THR A 178 12.53 17.18 0.87
N ILE A 179 12.12 16.89 2.11
CA ILE A 179 11.07 15.93 2.46
C ILE A 179 9.82 16.70 2.93
N ALA A 180 8.66 16.43 2.34
CA ALA A 180 7.37 16.85 2.87
C ALA A 180 6.84 15.78 3.84
N ILE A 181 6.46 16.18 5.04
CA ILE A 181 5.85 15.33 6.06
C ILE A 181 4.36 15.66 6.10
N ILE A 182 3.52 14.71 5.68
CA ILE A 182 2.06 14.84 5.69
C ILE A 182 1.54 14.10 6.91
N ASP A 183 1.25 14.85 7.96
CA ASP A 183 0.99 14.29 9.29
C ASP A 183 0.15 15.27 10.15
N SER A 184 0.35 15.28 11.46
CA SER A 184 -0.26 16.18 12.44
C SER A 184 0.48 17.51 12.62
N GLY A 185 1.44 17.79 11.73
CA GLY A 185 2.28 18.97 11.77
C GLY A 185 3.68 18.71 12.34
N ILE A 186 4.43 19.79 12.58
CA ILE A 186 5.79 19.72 13.13
C ILE A 186 5.96 20.90 14.09
N ASP A 187 6.41 20.63 15.31
CA ASP A 187 6.90 21.69 16.19
C ASP A 187 8.26 22.21 15.67
N ALA A 188 8.18 23.26 14.86
CA ALA A 188 9.34 23.90 14.25
C ALA A 188 10.26 24.62 15.26
N THR A 189 9.84 24.79 16.52
CA THR A 189 10.66 25.45 17.55
C THR A 189 11.74 24.53 18.13
N ARG A 190 11.63 23.23 17.85
CA ARG A 190 12.56 22.22 18.33
C ARG A 190 13.97 22.40 17.76
N PRO A 191 15.02 22.27 18.59
CA PRO A 191 16.41 22.44 18.15
C PRO A 191 16.81 21.44 17.06
N GLU A 192 16.20 20.25 17.04
CA GLU A 192 16.43 19.22 16.02
C GLU A 192 16.17 19.73 14.60
N PHE A 193 15.28 20.71 14.43
CA PHE A 193 14.88 21.22 13.12
C PHE A 193 15.48 22.59 12.77
N ALA A 194 16.29 23.18 13.65
CA ALA A 194 16.88 24.54 13.58
C ALA A 194 16.94 25.19 12.19
N GLY A 195 15.85 25.87 11.78
CA GLY A 195 15.76 26.63 10.53
C GLY A 195 15.65 25.81 9.22
N ARG A 196 15.45 24.49 9.32
CA ARG A 196 15.30 23.57 8.17
C ARG A 196 13.85 23.28 7.79
N ILE A 197 12.88 23.80 8.56
CA ILE A 197 11.47 23.80 8.16
C ILE A 197 11.22 24.96 7.18
N LEU A 198 10.97 24.65 5.91
CA LEU A 198 10.80 25.64 4.84
C LEU A 198 9.39 26.22 4.77
N ALA A 199 8.40 25.42 5.16
CA ALA A 199 7.00 25.81 5.19
C ALA A 199 6.26 24.99 6.26
N ASN A 200 5.29 25.64 6.91
CA ASN A 200 4.32 25.03 7.80
C ASN A 200 2.93 25.34 7.25
N VAL A 201 2.18 24.30 6.87
CA VAL A 201 0.88 24.42 6.22
C VAL A 201 -0.13 23.61 7.01
N ASN A 202 -1.21 24.24 7.46
CA ASN A 202 -2.34 23.54 8.05
C ASN A 202 -3.46 23.43 7.01
N LEU A 203 -3.83 22.19 6.69
CA LEU A 203 -4.90 21.81 5.77
C LEU A 203 -5.99 20.97 6.45
N SER A 204 -5.89 20.74 7.76
CA SER A 204 -6.89 20.02 8.55
C SER A 204 -8.20 20.80 8.60
N THR A 205 -9.29 20.13 8.28
CA THR A 205 -10.65 20.72 8.37
C THR A 205 -11.42 20.23 9.60
N LEU A 206 -10.84 19.32 10.38
CA LEU A 206 -11.42 18.87 11.64
C LEU A 206 -11.18 19.90 12.75
N PRO A 207 -12.15 20.12 13.65
CA PRO A 207 -11.97 21.03 14.78
C PRO A 207 -11.04 20.41 15.83
N GLY A 208 -10.43 21.27 16.66
CA GLY A 208 -9.51 20.81 17.71
C GLY A 208 -8.13 20.47 17.14
N ASN A 209 -7.57 21.39 16.37
CA ASN A 209 -6.20 21.30 15.86
C ASN A 209 -5.39 22.50 16.37
N SER A 210 -4.44 22.24 17.25
CA SER A 210 -3.57 23.22 17.86
C SER A 210 -2.39 23.57 16.92
N PRO A 211 -1.94 24.84 16.85
CA PRO A 211 -0.86 25.24 15.95
C PRO A 211 0.45 24.46 16.18
N GLY A 212 1.18 24.21 15.10
CA GLY A 212 2.45 23.50 15.15
C GLY A 212 2.22 22.00 14.99
N ASP A 213 2.18 21.29 16.11
CA ASP A 213 1.84 19.86 16.16
C ASP A 213 1.12 19.57 17.48
N GLY A 214 -0.21 19.66 17.46
CA GLY A 214 -1.02 19.43 18.66
C GLY A 214 -1.19 17.95 19.03
N ARG A 215 -0.95 17.03 18.08
CA ARG A 215 -0.98 15.60 18.34
C ARG A 215 0.36 15.06 18.80
N GLY A 216 1.46 15.50 18.20
CA GLY A 216 2.84 15.13 18.52
C GLY A 216 3.45 14.05 17.62
N HIS A 217 2.64 13.40 16.78
CA HIS A 217 3.09 12.31 15.92
C HIS A 217 3.96 12.81 14.76
N GLY A 218 3.59 13.94 14.15
CA GLY A 218 4.31 14.47 13.00
C GLY A 218 5.70 15.00 13.35
N THR A 219 5.86 15.59 14.54
CA THR A 219 7.17 15.96 15.11
C THR A 219 8.06 14.73 15.28
N PHE A 220 7.50 13.62 15.76
CA PHE A 220 8.23 12.36 15.91
C PHE A 220 8.70 11.85 14.55
N VAL A 221 7.77 11.72 13.59
CA VAL A 221 8.04 11.27 12.21
C VAL A 221 9.11 12.14 11.56
N ALA A 222 9.02 13.47 11.69
CA ALA A 222 9.99 14.41 11.17
C ALA A 222 11.38 14.25 11.83
N GLY A 223 11.41 13.96 13.13
CA GLY A 223 12.61 13.67 13.89
C GLY A 223 13.35 12.45 13.33
N ILE A 224 12.63 11.33 13.12
CA ILE A 224 13.21 10.12 12.53
C ILE A 224 13.65 10.36 11.08
N ALA A 225 12.89 11.14 10.29
CA ALA A 225 13.24 11.41 8.90
C ALA A 225 14.51 12.27 8.76
N ALA A 226 14.62 13.36 9.54
CA ALA A 226 15.63 14.40 9.31
C ALA A 226 16.02 15.22 10.55
N GLY A 227 15.74 14.76 11.77
CA GLY A 227 16.20 15.42 13.00
C GLY A 227 17.74 15.56 13.00
N LYS A 228 18.25 16.69 13.54
CA LYS A 228 19.69 16.89 13.74
C LYS A 228 19.94 17.31 15.18
N LEU A 229 20.36 16.36 15.99
CA LEU A 229 20.75 16.59 17.38
C LEU A 229 21.72 15.48 17.79
N ALA A 230 22.77 15.85 18.52
CA ALA A 230 23.81 14.89 18.91
C ALA A 230 23.21 13.65 19.58
N GLY A 231 23.45 12.48 18.99
CA GLY A 231 22.93 11.18 19.46
C GLY A 231 21.46 10.88 19.13
N LYS A 232 20.76 11.78 18.44
CA LYS A 232 19.34 11.67 18.05
C LYS A 232 19.13 12.13 16.59
N ASP A 233 20.12 11.88 15.75
CA ASP A 233 20.08 12.21 14.33
C ASP A 233 19.06 11.30 13.62
N GLY A 234 18.23 11.89 12.76
CA GLY A 234 17.34 11.17 11.86
C GLY A 234 18.08 10.57 10.65
N ALA A 235 17.34 9.96 9.74
CA ALA A 235 17.91 9.24 8.61
C ALA A 235 18.61 10.16 7.60
N ALA A 236 18.14 11.40 7.43
CA ALA A 236 18.75 12.42 6.57
C ALA A 236 18.88 13.77 7.29
N PRO A 237 19.85 13.95 8.21
CA PRO A 237 19.93 15.14 9.06
C PRO A 237 20.22 16.46 8.33
N THR A 238 20.64 16.41 7.07
CA THR A 238 20.86 17.59 6.21
C THR A 238 19.61 17.97 5.41
N ALA A 239 18.59 17.11 5.37
CA ALA A 239 17.38 17.36 4.61
C ALA A 239 16.64 18.57 5.17
N LYS A 240 16.04 19.34 4.26
CA LYS A 240 15.05 20.34 4.61
C LYS A 240 13.68 19.67 4.72
N LEU A 241 12.80 20.24 5.51
CA LEU A 241 11.46 19.70 5.75
C LEU A 241 10.39 20.70 5.34
N VAL A 242 9.26 20.17 4.88
CA VAL A 242 8.00 20.91 4.76
C VAL A 242 6.98 20.21 5.63
N SER A 243 6.39 20.93 6.58
CA SER A 243 5.33 20.43 7.45
C SER A 243 3.98 20.68 6.79
N ILE A 244 3.21 19.61 6.56
CA ILE A 244 1.83 19.69 6.10
C ILE A 244 0.96 18.95 7.10
N ASP A 245 0.31 19.73 7.95
CA ASP A 245 -0.64 19.28 8.95
C ASP A 245 -2.01 19.02 8.31
N VAL A 246 -2.48 17.79 8.39
CA VAL A 246 -3.77 17.33 7.86
C VAL A 246 -4.68 16.75 8.94
N MET A 247 -4.25 16.74 10.20
CA MET A 247 -4.92 16.03 11.30
C MET A 247 -5.45 16.98 12.37
N ASP A 248 -6.30 16.47 13.25
CA ASP A 248 -6.64 17.11 14.51
C ASP A 248 -5.71 16.64 15.65
N ASP A 249 -5.87 17.23 16.83
CA ASP A 249 -5.11 16.90 18.05
C ASP A 249 -5.39 15.46 18.54
N GLN A 250 -6.31 14.73 17.91
CA GLN A 250 -6.61 13.33 18.21
C GLN A 250 -6.01 12.38 17.16
N GLY A 251 -5.23 12.89 16.22
CA GLY A 251 -4.59 12.08 15.17
C GLY A 251 -5.57 11.60 14.10
N MET A 252 -6.68 12.30 13.93
CA MET A 252 -7.67 12.01 12.90
C MET A 252 -7.54 13.01 11.76
N ALA A 253 -7.57 12.53 10.53
CA ALA A 253 -7.64 13.37 9.32
C ALA A 253 -8.87 13.01 8.49
N ARG A 254 -9.18 13.81 7.47
CA ARG A 254 -10.06 13.40 6.37
C ARG A 254 -9.24 13.01 5.15
N THR A 255 -9.71 12.04 4.37
CA THR A 255 -9.08 11.71 3.08
C THR A 255 -8.96 12.95 2.18
N SER A 256 -9.98 13.82 2.18
CA SER A 256 -9.96 15.11 1.46
C SER A 256 -8.89 16.11 1.92
N ASP A 257 -8.39 16.03 3.16
CA ASP A 257 -7.32 16.90 3.65
C ASP A 257 -5.96 16.36 3.25
N VAL A 258 -5.78 15.03 3.27
CA VAL A 258 -4.60 14.35 2.74
C VAL A 258 -4.44 14.56 1.23
N ILE A 259 -5.53 14.49 0.45
CA ILE A 259 -5.50 14.78 -0.99
C ILE A 259 -5.12 16.26 -1.24
N ALA A 260 -5.62 17.18 -0.41
CA ALA A 260 -5.25 18.58 -0.52
C ALA A 260 -3.76 18.82 -0.18
N ALA A 261 -3.15 18.01 0.69
CA ALA A 261 -1.71 18.02 0.90
C ALA A 261 -0.94 17.60 -0.35
N ALA A 262 -1.39 16.54 -1.05
CA ALA A 262 -0.81 16.16 -2.34
C ALA A 262 -0.96 17.28 -3.39
N ASP A 263 -2.11 17.95 -3.46
CA ASP A 263 -2.31 19.12 -4.33
C ASP A 263 -1.32 20.24 -4.03
N TRP A 264 -1.16 20.54 -2.74
CA TRP A 264 -0.27 21.59 -2.28
C TRP A 264 1.18 21.27 -2.63
N ILE A 265 1.62 20.02 -2.43
CA ILE A 265 2.97 19.57 -2.83
C ILE A 265 3.13 19.73 -4.34
N LEU A 266 2.16 19.28 -5.14
CA LEU A 266 2.27 19.35 -6.60
C LEU A 266 2.45 20.80 -7.08
N ALA A 267 1.73 21.74 -6.46
CA ALA A 267 1.80 23.16 -6.77
C ALA A 267 3.08 23.85 -6.27
N ASN A 268 3.66 23.38 -5.16
CA ASN A 268 4.77 24.06 -4.47
C ASN A 268 6.11 23.30 -4.51
N LYS A 269 6.17 22.09 -5.09
CA LYS A 269 7.38 21.25 -5.08
C LYS A 269 8.60 21.95 -5.68
N ALA A 270 8.42 22.76 -6.71
CA ALA A 270 9.50 23.52 -7.32
C ALA A 270 10.02 24.63 -6.40
N GLN A 271 9.12 25.34 -5.72
CA GLN A 271 9.46 26.42 -4.80
C GLN A 271 10.28 25.94 -3.59
N TYR A 272 9.88 24.81 -3.00
CA TYR A 272 10.53 24.27 -1.80
C TYR A 272 11.52 23.13 -2.08
N GLY A 273 11.72 22.77 -3.35
CA GLY A 273 12.59 21.66 -3.76
C GLY A 273 12.13 20.30 -3.24
N ILE A 274 10.82 20.10 -3.05
CA ILE A 274 10.24 18.85 -2.51
C ILE A 274 10.47 17.72 -3.51
N LYS A 275 11.13 16.66 -3.06
CA LYS A 275 11.39 15.45 -3.86
C LYS A 275 10.94 14.17 -3.19
N VAL A 276 10.67 14.20 -1.88
CA VAL A 276 10.14 13.07 -1.12
C VAL A 276 8.91 13.52 -0.34
N ALA A 277 7.89 12.69 -0.27
CA ALA A 277 6.67 12.92 0.51
C ALA A 277 6.38 11.68 1.38
N ASN A 278 6.33 11.88 2.69
CA ASN A 278 6.11 10.83 3.68
C ASN A 278 4.65 10.85 4.18
N PHE A 279 3.95 9.74 4.01
CA PHE A 279 2.59 9.50 4.48
C PHE A 279 2.61 8.39 5.55
N SER A 280 2.89 8.79 6.79
CA SER A 280 2.82 7.90 7.97
C SER A 280 1.38 7.79 8.49
N LEU A 281 0.47 7.39 7.60
CA LEU A 281 -0.97 7.33 7.82
C LEU A 281 -1.62 6.34 6.85
N HIS A 282 -2.88 5.98 7.11
CA HIS A 282 -3.70 5.28 6.12
C HIS A 282 -5.19 5.65 6.22
N SER A 283 -5.90 5.44 5.12
CA SER A 283 -7.37 5.48 5.06
C SER A 283 -7.97 4.43 6.00
N SER A 284 -9.14 4.70 6.57
CA SER A 284 -9.91 3.71 7.33
C SER A 284 -10.82 2.84 6.46
N VAL A 285 -10.81 3.02 5.14
CA VAL A 285 -11.69 2.31 4.19
C VAL A 285 -10.84 1.56 3.19
N ALA A 286 -11.00 0.24 3.17
CA ALA A 286 -10.34 -0.63 2.22
C ALA A 286 -10.89 -0.36 0.81
N ASN A 287 -9.99 -0.19 -0.16
CA ASN A 287 -10.38 0.13 -1.52
C ASN A 287 -9.32 -0.33 -2.52
N SER A 288 -9.75 -0.51 -3.78
CA SER A 288 -8.82 -0.81 -4.87
C SER A 288 -8.11 0.48 -5.31
N PHE A 289 -6.79 0.39 -5.54
CA PHE A 289 -5.99 1.56 -5.94
C PHE A 289 -6.48 2.17 -7.26
N MET A 290 -7.11 1.36 -8.13
CA MET A 290 -7.70 1.81 -9.38
C MET A 290 -8.80 2.87 -9.19
N TYR A 291 -9.48 2.86 -8.04
CA TYR A 291 -10.65 3.70 -7.78
C TYR A 291 -10.47 4.62 -6.58
N ASP A 292 -9.48 4.40 -5.73
CA ASP A 292 -9.26 5.22 -4.55
C ASP A 292 -8.75 6.63 -4.91
N PRO A 293 -9.39 7.71 -4.42
CA PRO A 293 -8.97 9.06 -4.73
C PRO A 293 -7.62 9.45 -4.09
N LEU A 294 -7.25 8.86 -2.96
CA LEU A 294 -5.98 9.12 -2.32
C LEU A 294 -4.84 8.44 -3.08
N ASP A 295 -5.03 7.20 -3.52
CA ASP A 295 -4.05 6.49 -4.36
C ASP A 295 -3.76 7.29 -5.64
N LYS A 296 -4.80 7.72 -6.36
CA LYS A 296 -4.64 8.58 -7.54
C LYS A 296 -3.93 9.91 -7.24
N ALA A 297 -4.15 10.50 -6.07
CA ALA A 297 -3.49 11.73 -5.68
C ALA A 297 -1.98 11.52 -5.46
N VAL A 298 -1.59 10.42 -4.82
CA VAL A 298 -0.18 10.08 -4.61
C VAL A 298 0.51 9.58 -5.88
N GLU A 299 -0.21 8.89 -6.78
CA GLU A 299 0.26 8.57 -8.13
C GLU A 299 0.62 9.85 -8.90
N LYS A 300 -0.19 10.92 -8.79
CA LYS A 300 0.14 12.19 -9.45
C LYS A 300 1.41 12.82 -8.90
N LEU A 301 1.70 12.69 -7.60
CA LEU A 301 3.00 13.09 -7.04
C LEU A 301 4.13 12.25 -7.65
N TRP A 302 3.94 10.93 -7.68
CA TRP A 302 4.88 9.96 -8.22
C TRP A 302 5.26 10.27 -9.67
N PHE A 303 4.26 10.40 -10.55
CA PHE A 303 4.48 10.68 -11.97
C PHE A 303 5.02 12.09 -12.24
N ASN A 304 4.97 12.97 -11.25
CA ASN A 304 5.56 14.31 -11.30
C ASN A 304 6.92 14.40 -10.57
N GLY A 305 7.57 13.27 -10.31
CA GLY A 305 8.95 13.23 -9.83
C GLY A 305 9.10 13.45 -8.32
N VAL A 306 8.04 13.23 -7.54
CA VAL A 306 8.11 13.20 -6.07
C VAL A 306 8.02 11.74 -5.64
N VAL A 307 9.04 11.26 -4.92
CA VAL A 307 9.03 9.93 -4.30
C VAL A 307 8.01 9.92 -3.18
N VAL A 308 7.04 9.02 -3.24
CA VAL A 308 6.05 8.83 -2.18
C VAL A 308 6.40 7.60 -1.35
N VAL A 309 6.45 7.79 -0.03
CA VAL A 309 6.70 6.73 0.95
C VAL A 309 5.51 6.67 1.90
N ALA A 310 4.94 5.48 2.08
CA ALA A 310 3.75 5.23 2.88
C ALA A 310 4.00 4.11 3.89
N ALA A 311 3.40 4.23 5.07
CA ALA A 311 3.36 3.15 6.05
C ALA A 311 2.43 2.01 5.56
N SER A 312 2.80 0.74 5.81
CA SER A 312 1.91 -0.39 5.46
C SER A 312 0.69 -0.47 6.37
N GLY A 313 0.82 -0.04 7.63
CA GLY A 313 -0.25 -0.04 8.65
C GLY A 313 0.04 -1.00 9.80
N ASN A 314 -0.69 -0.83 10.91
CA ASN A 314 -0.44 -1.55 12.17
C ASN A 314 -1.55 -2.55 12.55
N TYR A 315 -2.31 -3.00 11.55
CA TYR A 315 -3.41 -3.96 11.68
C TYR A 315 -2.97 -5.38 11.25
N GLY A 316 -1.66 -5.64 11.29
CA GLY A 316 -1.03 -6.91 10.97
C GLY A 316 -1.24 -7.99 12.04
N TYR A 317 -0.86 -9.22 11.70
CA TYR A 317 -0.80 -10.34 12.62
C TYR A 317 0.60 -10.98 12.58
N ALA A 318 1.06 -11.50 13.71
CA ALA A 318 2.40 -12.08 13.84
C ALA A 318 2.61 -13.35 13.00
N ASP A 319 1.54 -14.11 12.77
CA ASP A 319 1.60 -15.48 12.22
C ASP A 319 0.90 -15.64 10.86
N ARG A 320 0.30 -14.57 10.31
CA ARG A 320 -0.46 -14.62 9.06
C ARG A 320 -0.56 -13.27 8.35
N PRO A 321 -0.72 -13.24 7.02
CA PRO A 321 -0.90 -11.99 6.29
C PRO A 321 -2.23 -11.33 6.65
N SER A 322 -2.18 -10.03 6.94
CA SER A 322 -3.37 -9.17 7.07
C SER A 322 -3.86 -8.62 5.72
N GLY A 323 -2.99 -8.67 4.71
CA GLY A 323 -3.10 -7.86 3.51
C GLY A 323 -2.73 -6.40 3.77
N VAL A 324 -2.70 -5.61 2.70
CA VAL A 324 -2.50 -4.15 2.75
C VAL A 324 -3.58 -3.48 1.89
N PRO A 325 -4.82 -3.35 2.39
CA PRO A 325 -5.96 -2.97 1.56
C PRO A 325 -6.28 -1.46 1.58
N TYR A 326 -5.51 -0.66 2.33
CA TYR A 326 -5.81 0.76 2.57
C TYR A 326 -4.81 1.70 1.87
N ALA A 327 -5.34 2.77 1.28
CA ALA A 327 -4.58 3.88 0.73
C ALA A 327 -3.79 4.66 1.80
N PRO A 328 -2.59 5.19 1.49
CA PRO A 328 -1.85 5.04 0.22
C PRO A 328 -0.96 3.78 0.15
N GLY A 329 -0.91 2.96 1.20
CA GLY A 329 0.02 1.81 1.30
C GLY A 329 -0.30 0.64 0.35
N ASN A 330 -1.54 0.56 -0.16
CA ASN A 330 -1.98 -0.42 -1.16
C ASN A 330 -1.60 -0.03 -2.61
N ASP A 331 -1.16 1.20 -2.88
CA ASP A 331 -0.81 1.64 -4.22
C ASP A 331 0.47 0.95 -4.74
N PRO A 332 0.47 0.35 -5.94
CA PRO A 332 1.61 -0.41 -6.42
C PRO A 332 2.81 0.46 -6.85
N PHE A 333 2.60 1.73 -7.21
CA PHE A 333 3.67 2.62 -7.63
C PHE A 333 4.50 3.09 -6.44
N VAL A 334 3.84 3.53 -5.36
CA VAL A 334 4.50 4.13 -4.20
C VAL A 334 5.36 3.11 -3.42
N ILE A 335 6.22 3.61 -2.54
CA ILE A 335 7.01 2.76 -1.64
C ILE A 335 6.22 2.53 -0.36
N THR A 336 5.79 1.31 -0.13
CA THR A 336 5.11 0.89 1.10
C THR A 336 6.11 0.26 2.04
N VAL A 337 6.11 0.70 3.30
CA VAL A 337 7.12 0.35 4.30
C VAL A 337 6.49 -0.44 5.45
N GLY A 338 6.97 -1.66 5.65
CA GLY A 338 6.70 -2.46 6.85
C GLY A 338 7.66 -2.12 8.00
N ALA A 339 7.33 -2.56 9.21
CA ALA A 339 8.20 -2.40 10.37
C ALA A 339 8.91 -3.70 10.73
N SER A 340 10.24 -3.64 10.81
CA SER A 340 11.06 -4.69 11.43
C SER A 340 11.19 -4.46 12.94
N ASP A 341 11.35 -5.56 13.67
CA ASP A 341 11.86 -5.59 15.03
C ASP A 341 13.33 -6.01 14.99
N THR A 342 14.22 -5.11 15.41
CA THR A 342 15.67 -5.34 15.31
C THR A 342 16.23 -6.18 16.46
N GLY A 343 15.37 -6.74 17.34
CA GLY A 343 15.82 -7.58 18.46
C GLY A 343 16.77 -6.87 19.44
N LYS A 344 16.79 -5.52 19.43
CA LYS A 344 17.79 -4.68 20.13
C LYS A 344 19.23 -5.00 19.71
N SER A 345 19.45 -5.49 18.50
CA SER A 345 20.74 -5.84 17.88
C SER A 345 21.10 -4.86 16.75
N VAL A 346 22.37 -4.88 16.32
CA VAL A 346 22.83 -4.21 15.08
C VAL A 346 22.87 -5.19 13.91
N SER A 347 22.92 -6.49 14.21
CA SER A 347 22.88 -7.56 13.22
C SER A 347 21.44 -7.79 12.77
N THR A 348 21.24 -8.01 11.47
CA THR A 348 19.90 -8.31 10.92
C THR A 348 19.53 -9.80 10.96
N ASN A 349 20.40 -10.66 11.53
CA ASN A 349 20.21 -12.11 11.54
C ASN A 349 19.15 -12.58 12.55
N ASP A 350 18.90 -11.77 13.58
CA ASP A 350 17.89 -12.00 14.60
C ASP A 350 16.60 -11.20 14.36
N ASP A 351 16.64 -10.23 13.43
CA ASP A 351 15.51 -9.37 13.10
C ASP A 351 14.32 -10.16 12.54
N THR A 352 13.13 -9.77 12.99
CA THR A 352 11.85 -10.32 12.56
C THR A 352 10.92 -9.21 12.10
N SER A 353 9.77 -9.58 11.54
CA SER A 353 8.70 -8.61 11.31
C SER A 353 8.08 -8.21 12.64
N ALA A 354 7.81 -6.91 12.83
CA ALA A 354 7.04 -6.48 13.97
C ALA A 354 5.64 -7.13 13.91
N PRO A 355 5.12 -7.68 15.02
CA PRO A 355 3.95 -8.56 15.00
C PRO A 355 2.65 -7.89 14.52
N TRP A 356 2.59 -6.56 14.55
CA TRP A 356 1.47 -5.73 14.10
C TRP A 356 1.70 -5.12 12.71
N SER A 357 2.88 -5.30 12.10
CA SER A 357 3.19 -4.76 10.77
C SER A 357 2.29 -5.41 9.72
N ALA A 358 1.54 -4.61 8.96
CA ALA A 358 0.67 -5.12 7.93
C ALA A 358 1.47 -5.61 6.72
N TRP A 359 1.16 -6.81 6.23
CA TRP A 359 1.79 -7.44 5.07
C TRP A 359 0.85 -8.42 4.37
N GLY A 360 1.18 -8.76 3.12
CA GLY A 360 0.43 -9.69 2.29
C GLY A 360 0.10 -9.08 0.93
N TYR A 361 -1.10 -9.36 0.42
CA TYR A 361 -1.55 -8.83 -0.85
C TYR A 361 -2.53 -7.67 -0.66
N THR A 362 -2.51 -6.72 -1.59
CA THR A 362 -3.56 -5.70 -1.74
C THR A 362 -4.82 -6.34 -2.33
N LEU A 363 -5.94 -5.60 -2.35
CA LEU A 363 -7.18 -6.08 -2.99
C LEU A 363 -7.02 -6.38 -4.48
N ASP A 364 -6.01 -5.78 -5.11
CA ASP A 364 -5.70 -5.89 -6.53
C ASP A 364 -4.58 -6.90 -6.82
N GLY A 365 -4.09 -7.62 -5.79
CA GLY A 365 -3.14 -8.72 -5.93
C GLY A 365 -1.67 -8.32 -5.95
N PHE A 366 -1.32 -7.10 -5.56
CA PHE A 366 0.08 -6.68 -5.40
C PHE A 366 0.63 -7.11 -4.03
N ALA A 367 1.83 -7.66 -3.98
CA ALA A 367 2.50 -7.97 -2.71
C ALA A 367 3.02 -6.69 -2.06
N LYS A 368 2.77 -6.53 -0.76
CA LYS A 368 3.20 -5.41 0.08
C LYS A 368 3.56 -5.90 1.50
N PRO A 369 4.48 -5.24 2.22
CA PRO A 369 5.20 -4.01 1.86
C PRO A 369 6.26 -4.23 0.76
N ASP A 370 6.80 -3.14 0.20
CA ASP A 370 7.88 -3.22 -0.79
C ASP A 370 9.24 -3.49 -0.12
N VAL A 371 9.48 -2.81 1.00
CA VAL A 371 10.66 -2.92 1.86
C VAL A 371 10.24 -2.73 3.31
N SER A 372 11.12 -3.00 4.25
CA SER A 372 10.92 -2.66 5.64
C SER A 372 12.03 -1.77 6.21
N ALA A 373 11.77 -1.22 7.38
CA ALA A 373 12.75 -0.50 8.19
C ALA A 373 12.43 -0.70 9.67
N PRO A 374 13.40 -0.43 10.58
CA PRO A 374 13.16 -0.49 12.01
C PRO A 374 11.95 0.37 12.40
N GLY A 375 10.98 -0.23 13.08
CA GLY A 375 9.75 0.45 13.48
C GLY A 375 9.28 0.10 14.88
N ARG A 376 10.04 -0.67 15.64
CA ARG A 376 9.72 -1.04 17.02
C ARG A 376 10.68 -0.36 18.00
N TYR A 377 10.14 0.14 19.10
CA TYR A 377 10.89 0.83 20.16
C TYR A 377 11.73 2.01 19.65
N MET A 378 11.15 2.80 18.75
CA MET A 378 11.79 3.98 18.21
C MET A 378 11.72 5.10 19.23
N VAL A 379 12.76 5.92 19.36
CA VAL A 379 12.75 7.12 20.18
C VAL A 379 12.75 8.37 19.31
N GLY A 380 11.78 9.26 19.53
CA GLY A 380 11.61 10.46 18.73
C GLY A 380 11.09 11.66 19.53
N PRO A 381 11.28 12.88 19.00
CA PRO A 381 10.84 14.09 19.66
C PRO A 381 9.33 14.26 19.59
N VAL A 382 8.73 14.70 20.70
CA VAL A 382 7.30 14.99 20.81
C VAL A 382 7.14 16.32 21.57
N PRO A 383 6.27 17.25 21.15
CA PRO A 383 6.00 18.46 21.93
C PRO A 383 5.39 18.10 23.29
N VAL A 384 5.89 18.70 24.37
CA VAL A 384 5.39 18.40 25.73
C VAL A 384 3.92 18.82 25.94
N THR A 385 3.41 19.68 25.07
CA THR A 385 2.01 20.12 25.04
C THR A 385 1.11 19.24 24.17
N ALA A 386 1.68 18.27 23.44
CA ALA A 386 0.93 17.44 22.53
C ALA A 386 0.05 16.42 23.27
N THR A 387 -1.10 16.10 22.71
CA THR A 387 -2.02 15.12 23.32
C THR A 387 -1.36 13.76 23.51
N LEU A 388 -0.54 13.31 22.56
CA LEU A 388 0.17 12.03 22.64
C LEU A 388 1.07 11.95 23.87
N TYR A 389 1.74 13.06 24.20
CA TYR A 389 2.60 13.17 25.38
C TYR A 389 1.81 12.96 26.67
N SER A 390 0.58 13.51 26.74
CA SER A 390 -0.29 13.37 27.91
C SER A 390 -1.05 12.03 27.97
N GLU A 391 -1.39 11.44 26.83
CA GLU A 391 -2.16 10.19 26.72
C GLU A 391 -1.32 8.93 26.98
N ARG A 392 0.01 9.06 26.89
CA ARG A 392 0.96 7.94 26.97
C ARG A 392 2.18 8.31 27.85
N PRO A 393 1.96 8.70 29.12
CA PRO A 393 3.04 9.17 29.99
C PRO A 393 4.11 8.09 30.24
N ASP A 394 3.74 6.82 30.24
CA ASP A 394 4.67 5.69 30.46
C ASP A 394 5.68 5.49 29.33
N HIS A 395 5.49 6.18 28.19
CA HIS A 395 6.37 6.14 27.03
C HIS A 395 7.33 7.33 26.97
N ILE A 396 7.28 8.23 27.95
CA ILE A 396 8.19 9.37 28.02
C ILE A 396 9.55 8.87 28.52
N VAL A 397 10.56 8.93 27.64
CA VAL A 397 11.93 8.52 27.96
C VAL A 397 12.82 9.71 28.37
N ASP A 398 12.44 10.92 27.96
CA ASP A 398 13.09 12.17 28.34
C ASP A 398 12.10 13.34 28.11
N THR A 399 12.41 14.53 28.61
CA THR A 399 11.58 15.72 28.39
C THR A 399 11.41 15.99 26.90
N GLY A 400 10.17 15.91 26.42
CA GLY A 400 9.84 16.09 25.01
C GLY A 400 10.37 14.98 24.07
N TYR A 401 10.59 13.77 24.58
CA TYR A 401 10.89 12.57 23.80
C TYR A 401 10.06 11.38 24.28
N MET A 402 9.64 10.55 23.34
CA MET A 402 8.88 9.34 23.64
C MET A 402 9.45 8.14 22.89
N GLU A 403 9.24 6.96 23.45
CA GLU A 403 9.50 5.67 22.79
C GLU A 403 8.19 5.08 22.28
N LEU A 404 8.07 4.92 20.97
CA LEU A 404 6.86 4.43 20.30
C LEU A 404 7.21 3.41 19.22
N SER A 405 6.23 2.62 18.81
CA SER A 405 6.37 1.65 17.73
C SER A 405 5.35 1.95 16.62
N GLY A 406 5.63 1.58 15.38
CA GLY A 406 4.70 1.79 14.27
C GLY A 406 5.37 1.76 12.91
N THR A 407 4.62 1.32 11.90
CA THR A 407 5.03 1.49 10.49
C THR A 407 5.15 2.97 10.13
N SER A 408 4.46 3.84 10.88
CA SER A 408 4.64 5.30 10.84
C SER A 408 6.05 5.78 11.19
N PHE A 409 6.86 5.01 11.93
CA PHE A 409 8.24 5.34 12.28
C PHE A 409 9.27 4.60 11.41
N ALA A 410 8.88 3.48 10.78
CA ALA A 410 9.68 2.84 9.75
C ALA A 410 9.70 3.66 8.43
N ALA A 411 8.53 4.14 8.00
CA ALA A 411 8.38 4.97 6.78
C ALA A 411 9.33 6.19 6.72
N PRO A 412 9.50 7.01 7.77
CA PRO A 412 10.41 8.16 7.73
C PRO A 412 11.89 7.80 7.60
N ILE A 413 12.32 6.61 8.05
CA ILE A 413 13.69 6.12 7.76
C ILE A 413 13.88 5.97 6.25
N VAL A 414 12.93 5.30 5.59
CA VAL A 414 12.95 5.10 4.13
C VAL A 414 12.84 6.42 3.38
N SER A 415 12.03 7.36 3.87
CA SER A 415 11.95 8.73 3.34
C SER A 415 13.29 9.47 3.43
N GLY A 416 14.01 9.35 4.54
CA GLY A 416 15.35 9.91 4.69
C GLY A 416 16.36 9.28 3.73
N ILE A 417 16.36 7.94 3.60
CA ILE A 417 17.23 7.25 2.63
C ILE A 417 16.89 7.66 1.19
N ALA A 418 15.61 7.78 0.83
CA ALA A 418 15.18 8.28 -0.47
C ALA A 418 15.69 9.71 -0.72
N ALA A 419 15.65 10.58 0.29
CA ALA A 419 16.18 11.94 0.20
C ALA A 419 17.70 11.96 0.00
N LEU A 420 18.43 11.06 0.66
CA LEU A 420 19.89 10.89 0.47
C LEU A 420 20.23 10.34 -0.92
N ILE A 421 19.47 9.37 -1.43
CA ILE A 421 19.60 8.87 -2.81
C ILE A 421 19.46 10.03 -3.80
N LEU A 422 18.43 10.86 -3.63
CA LEU A 422 18.17 12.00 -4.50
C LEU A 422 19.15 13.16 -4.28
N GLY A 423 19.73 13.31 -3.09
CA GLY A 423 20.81 14.26 -2.84
C GLY A 423 22.12 13.86 -3.52
N SER A 424 22.40 12.55 -3.58
CA SER A 424 23.54 11.98 -4.32
C SER A 424 23.34 11.98 -5.83
N ASN A 425 22.13 11.65 -6.30
CA ASN A 425 21.77 11.65 -7.71
C ASN A 425 20.38 12.30 -7.94
N PRO A 426 20.33 13.63 -8.16
CA PRO A 426 19.08 14.37 -8.33
C PRO A 426 18.28 14.05 -9.59
N THR A 427 18.84 13.25 -10.52
CA THR A 427 18.21 12.92 -11.80
C THR A 427 17.41 11.62 -11.77
N LEU A 428 17.52 10.83 -10.70
CA LEU A 428 16.76 9.59 -10.56
C LEU A 428 15.27 9.86 -10.49
N THR A 429 14.50 9.03 -11.21
CA THR A 429 13.04 9.04 -11.12
C THR A 429 12.55 8.32 -9.85
N PRO A 430 11.29 8.52 -9.43
CA PRO A 430 10.74 7.76 -8.31
C PRO A 430 10.83 6.23 -8.47
N ASP A 431 10.58 5.71 -9.67
CA ASP A 431 10.75 4.28 -9.97
C ASP A 431 12.17 3.78 -9.76
N GLN A 432 13.16 4.62 -10.10
CA GLN A 432 14.57 4.32 -9.93
C GLN A 432 14.99 4.38 -8.45
N VAL A 433 14.44 5.32 -7.68
CA VAL A 433 14.64 5.36 -6.22
C VAL A 433 14.03 4.12 -5.56
N LYS A 434 12.81 3.72 -5.93
CA LYS A 434 12.19 2.47 -5.49
C LYS A 434 13.05 1.26 -5.86
N GLY A 435 13.55 1.21 -7.10
CA GLY A 435 14.47 0.15 -7.54
C GLY A 435 15.77 0.09 -6.74
N ALA A 436 16.33 1.25 -6.36
CA ALA A 436 17.53 1.32 -5.52
C ALA A 436 17.29 0.82 -4.09
N LEU A 437 16.12 1.12 -3.52
CA LEU A 437 15.73 0.63 -2.19
C LEU A 437 15.53 -0.88 -2.22
N LEU A 438 14.76 -1.39 -3.18
CA LEU A 438 14.50 -2.82 -3.36
C LEU A 438 15.79 -3.63 -3.55
N LEU A 439 16.70 -3.15 -4.40
CA LEU A 439 17.98 -3.83 -4.63
C LEU A 439 19.00 -3.70 -3.51
N GLY A 440 18.91 -2.61 -2.75
CA GLY A 440 19.79 -2.39 -1.61
C GLY A 440 19.36 -3.15 -0.37
N ALA A 441 18.09 -3.57 -0.30
CA ALA A 441 17.51 -4.24 0.85
C ALA A 441 18.31 -5.48 1.29
N LYS A 442 18.34 -5.71 2.60
CA LYS A 442 18.94 -6.89 3.24
C LYS A 442 17.82 -7.87 3.61
N PRO A 443 17.92 -9.15 3.23
CA PRO A 443 16.96 -10.16 3.70
C PRO A 443 16.96 -10.31 5.22
N LEU A 444 15.79 -10.56 5.80
CA LEU A 444 15.59 -10.90 7.21
C LEU A 444 15.22 -12.39 7.30
N PRO A 445 16.20 -13.29 7.51
CA PRO A 445 15.97 -14.74 7.39
C PRO A 445 15.06 -15.32 8.46
N ARG A 446 14.76 -14.57 9.53
CA ARG A 446 13.83 -14.98 10.60
C ARG A 446 12.44 -14.35 10.48
N ALA A 447 12.26 -13.37 9.60
CA ALA A 447 10.94 -12.82 9.35
C ALA A 447 10.09 -13.81 8.54
N ALA A 448 8.77 -13.73 8.68
CA ALA A 448 7.85 -14.54 7.89
C ALA A 448 8.01 -14.20 6.39
N ASP A 449 7.84 -15.19 5.52
CA ASP A 449 7.94 -14.98 4.08
C ASP A 449 7.03 -13.82 3.63
N MET A 450 7.59 -12.93 2.80
CA MET A 450 6.96 -11.68 2.31
C MET A 450 6.67 -10.59 3.35
N SER A 451 6.76 -10.84 4.66
CA SER A 451 6.39 -9.85 5.68
C SER A 451 7.22 -8.56 5.64
N GLU A 452 8.45 -8.66 5.13
CA GLU A 452 9.40 -7.55 5.01
C GLU A 452 9.63 -7.09 3.56
N GLY A 453 8.80 -7.56 2.61
CA GLY A 453 8.97 -7.26 1.19
C GLY A 453 10.31 -7.78 0.64
N ALA A 454 11.09 -6.90 0.00
CA ALA A 454 12.46 -7.20 -0.43
C ALA A 454 13.47 -7.32 0.73
N GLY A 455 13.06 -6.96 1.95
CA GLY A 455 13.87 -6.94 3.15
C GLY A 455 14.05 -5.53 3.72
N GLU A 456 14.88 -5.44 4.76
CA GLU A 456 15.15 -4.20 5.47
C GLU A 456 16.09 -3.29 4.67
N VAL A 457 15.76 -2.00 4.62
CA VAL A 457 16.54 -1.02 3.87
C VAL A 457 18.01 -0.94 4.31
N ASN A 458 18.89 -0.78 3.32
CA ASN A 458 20.30 -0.50 3.56
C ASN A 458 20.74 0.76 2.82
N ALA A 459 20.98 1.84 3.58
CA ALA A 459 21.35 3.13 3.03
C ALA A 459 22.61 3.04 2.15
N GLY A 460 23.64 2.34 2.62
CA GLY A 460 24.91 2.18 1.90
C GLY A 460 24.73 1.56 0.51
N LYS A 461 24.06 0.42 0.43
CA LYS A 461 23.81 -0.27 -0.85
C LYS A 461 22.87 0.55 -1.74
N SER A 462 21.80 1.12 -1.20
CA SER A 462 20.82 1.87 -2.00
C SER A 462 21.39 3.17 -2.56
N ILE A 463 22.12 3.96 -1.77
CA ILE A 463 22.69 5.26 -2.20
C ILE A 463 23.79 5.09 -3.26
N GLN A 464 24.54 3.98 -3.23
CA GLN A 464 25.65 3.73 -4.15
C GLN A 464 25.21 3.23 -5.54
N LEU A 465 23.93 2.85 -5.71
CA LEU A 465 23.41 2.41 -7.00
C LEU A 465 23.25 3.59 -7.96
N LYS A 466 24.16 3.69 -8.94
CA LYS A 466 24.15 4.79 -9.93
C LYS A 466 23.03 4.68 -10.96
N ASN A 467 22.71 3.45 -11.39
CA ASN A 467 21.73 3.16 -12.44
C ASN A 467 20.73 2.09 -11.98
N PRO A 468 19.95 2.35 -10.92
CA PRO A 468 18.95 1.41 -10.47
C PRO A 468 17.86 1.21 -11.54
N PRO A 469 17.26 0.02 -11.64
CA PRO A 469 16.17 -0.24 -12.57
C PRO A 469 14.92 0.53 -12.15
N ALA A 470 14.03 0.80 -13.11
CA ALA A 470 12.71 1.33 -12.82
C ALA A 470 11.80 0.22 -12.27
N ALA A 471 11.51 0.25 -10.97
CA ALA A 471 10.73 -0.79 -10.28
C ALA A 471 9.34 -1.00 -10.90
N ASN A 472 8.68 0.08 -11.35
CA ASN A 472 7.32 0.02 -11.89
C ASN A 472 7.27 -0.13 -13.42
N LYS A 473 8.37 -0.55 -14.07
CA LYS A 473 8.46 -0.65 -15.54
C LYS A 473 7.30 -1.44 -16.17
N ALA A 474 6.84 -2.50 -15.51
CA ALA A 474 5.73 -3.33 -15.99
C ALA A 474 4.37 -2.60 -15.94
N LEU A 475 4.18 -1.69 -14.99
CA LEU A 475 2.98 -0.87 -14.84
C LEU A 475 3.02 0.38 -15.73
N ASN A 476 4.22 0.91 -16.00
CA ASN A 476 4.40 2.11 -16.81
C ASN A 476 3.83 2.00 -18.24
N LYS A 477 3.65 0.77 -18.77
CA LYS A 477 3.02 0.55 -20.07
C LYS A 477 1.52 0.92 -20.11
N PHE A 478 0.92 1.10 -18.94
CA PHE A 478 -0.48 1.51 -18.77
C PHE A 478 -0.60 2.98 -18.35
N LEU A 479 0.48 3.76 -18.40
CA LEU A 479 0.39 5.21 -18.19
C LEU A 479 -0.04 5.90 -19.48
N VAL A 480 -1.05 6.74 -19.39
CA VAL A 480 -1.57 7.56 -20.48
C VAL A 480 -1.50 9.03 -20.10
N SER A 481 -1.47 9.91 -21.09
CA SER A 481 -1.57 11.36 -20.86
C SER A 481 -3.03 11.72 -20.60
N ASP A 482 -3.31 12.35 -19.46
CA ASP A 482 -4.63 12.88 -19.14
C ASP A 482 -4.99 13.98 -20.17
N PRO A 483 -6.13 13.86 -20.88
CA PRO A 483 -6.45 14.73 -22.00
C PRO A 483 -6.69 16.20 -21.62
N VAL A 484 -6.81 16.50 -20.31
CA VAL A 484 -7.16 17.83 -19.81
C VAL A 484 -5.94 18.52 -19.22
N SER A 485 -5.20 17.82 -18.37
CA SER A 485 -4.03 18.33 -17.66
C SER A 485 -2.71 18.04 -18.37
N GLY A 486 -2.69 17.10 -19.32
CA GLY A 486 -1.49 16.60 -19.97
C GLY A 486 -0.57 15.79 -19.05
N SER A 487 -0.94 15.62 -17.78
CA SER A 487 -0.18 14.85 -16.79
C SER A 487 -0.36 13.35 -17.03
N LEU A 488 0.64 12.54 -16.67
CA LEU A 488 0.49 11.09 -16.71
C LEU A 488 -0.54 10.64 -15.66
N VAL A 489 -1.38 9.69 -16.06
CA VAL A 489 -2.36 9.00 -15.21
C VAL A 489 -2.37 7.51 -15.55
N PHE A 490 -2.72 6.67 -14.59
CA PHE A 490 -2.81 5.23 -14.78
C PHE A 490 -4.12 4.84 -15.49
N ASP A 491 -4.02 4.13 -16.61
CA ASP A 491 -5.16 3.53 -17.33
C ASP A 491 -5.55 2.19 -16.68
N ALA A 492 -6.32 2.31 -15.60
CA ALA A 492 -6.85 1.16 -14.86
C ALA A 492 -7.69 0.22 -15.73
N ALA A 493 -8.39 0.73 -16.75
CA ALA A 493 -9.22 -0.11 -17.62
C ALA A 493 -8.36 -1.00 -18.54
N SER A 494 -7.32 -0.42 -19.15
CA SER A 494 -6.37 -1.18 -19.96
C SER A 494 -5.58 -2.18 -19.11
N TRP A 495 -5.15 -1.79 -17.90
CA TRP A 495 -4.48 -2.72 -16.97
C TRP A 495 -5.39 -3.87 -16.56
N ALA A 496 -6.62 -3.58 -16.12
CA ALA A 496 -7.57 -4.61 -15.69
C ALA A 496 -7.96 -5.56 -16.84
N SER A 497 -8.03 -5.05 -18.08
CA SER A 497 -8.22 -5.90 -19.25
C SER A 497 -7.02 -6.82 -19.47
N ALA A 498 -5.79 -6.28 -19.44
CA ALA A 498 -4.58 -7.06 -19.61
C ALA A 498 -4.42 -8.15 -18.52
N ALA A 499 -4.64 -7.79 -17.26
CA ALA A 499 -4.55 -8.68 -16.11
C ALA A 499 -5.56 -9.84 -16.19
N LYS A 500 -6.75 -9.62 -16.77
CA LYS A 500 -7.77 -10.67 -16.99
C LYS A 500 -7.46 -11.60 -18.15
N THR A 501 -6.81 -11.08 -19.21
CA THR A 501 -6.54 -11.84 -20.43
C THR A 501 -5.29 -12.71 -20.36
N ASP A 502 -4.45 -12.48 -19.36
CA ASP A 502 -3.12 -13.05 -19.31
C ASP A 502 -2.98 -13.92 -18.05
N ALA A 503 -3.05 -15.24 -18.24
CA ALA A 503 -2.82 -16.22 -17.18
C ALA A 503 -1.42 -16.10 -16.56
N SER A 504 -0.51 -15.37 -17.21
CA SER A 504 0.83 -15.09 -16.70
C SER A 504 0.90 -13.92 -15.72
N TRP A 505 -0.19 -13.19 -15.40
CA TRP A 505 -0.15 -12.20 -14.31
C TRP A 505 -0.28 -12.80 -12.92
N ALA A 506 -0.81 -14.01 -12.79
CA ALA A 506 -0.57 -14.84 -11.61
C ALA A 506 0.90 -15.32 -11.51
N SER A 507 1.69 -15.09 -12.57
CA SER A 507 3.12 -15.35 -12.66
C SER A 507 3.91 -14.13 -13.15
N ALA A 508 3.41 -12.89 -12.98
CA ALA A 508 4.18 -11.68 -13.26
C ALA A 508 5.11 -11.46 -12.06
N SER A 509 5.92 -12.49 -11.84
CA SER A 509 7.02 -12.48 -10.93
C SER A 509 8.02 -11.47 -11.44
N TRP A 510 8.62 -10.78 -10.48
CA TRP A 510 9.82 -9.96 -10.59
C TRP A 510 11.04 -10.69 -11.20
N SER A 511 10.85 -11.84 -11.86
CA SER A 511 11.85 -12.70 -12.49
C SER A 511 12.05 -12.46 -13.99
N ASP A 512 11.16 -11.75 -14.70
CA ASP A 512 11.30 -11.48 -16.14
C ASP A 512 12.13 -10.24 -16.48
N ALA A 513 12.61 -9.50 -15.47
CA ALA A 513 13.81 -8.71 -15.65
C ALA A 513 14.99 -9.70 -15.68
N SER A 514 15.70 -9.79 -16.81
CA SER A 514 16.90 -10.60 -16.93
C SER A 514 17.98 -10.08 -15.97
N TRP A 515 17.97 -10.57 -14.73
CA TRP A 515 18.93 -10.25 -13.66
C TRP A 515 20.26 -11.01 -13.83
N SER A 516 20.75 -11.17 -15.06
CA SER A 516 21.89 -12.03 -15.38
C SER A 516 23.28 -11.39 -15.25
N SER A 517 23.44 -10.33 -14.44
CA SER A 517 24.76 -9.72 -14.22
C SER A 517 25.15 -9.44 -12.77
N ALA A 518 24.48 -10.04 -11.78
CA ALA A 518 24.98 -10.08 -10.40
C ALA A 518 25.24 -11.54 -10.02
N SER A 519 26.52 -11.91 -9.92
CA SER A 519 26.97 -13.24 -9.56
C SER A 519 26.43 -13.69 -8.21
N TRP A 520 25.90 -14.92 -8.20
CA TRP A 520 25.19 -15.60 -7.12
C TRP A 520 26.08 -16.03 -5.95
N ALA A 521 25.51 -16.01 -4.73
CA ALA A 521 25.63 -17.11 -3.77
C ALA A 521 24.48 -17.05 -2.74
N SER A 522 23.75 -18.16 -2.64
CA SER A 522 22.75 -18.56 -1.61
C SER A 522 21.49 -17.70 -1.40
N ALA A 523 20.47 -17.96 -2.22
CA ALA A 523 19.08 -17.98 -1.75
C ALA A 523 18.44 -19.27 -2.28
N SER A 524 18.09 -20.18 -1.38
CA SER A 524 17.46 -21.45 -1.72
C SER A 524 16.03 -21.23 -2.15
N TRP A 525 15.76 -21.51 -3.42
CA TRP A 525 14.44 -21.52 -4.04
C TRP A 525 13.77 -22.88 -3.80
N ALA A 526 12.71 -22.93 -2.99
CA ALA A 526 11.69 -23.97 -3.06
C ALA A 526 10.52 -23.68 -2.10
N SER A 527 9.42 -23.12 -2.61
CA SER A 527 8.06 -23.71 -2.52
C SER A 527 6.97 -22.65 -2.73
N ALA A 528 6.73 -22.27 -3.99
CA ALA A 528 5.38 -21.88 -4.39
C ALA A 528 4.54 -23.16 -4.44
N SER A 529 3.94 -23.57 -3.32
CA SER A 529 2.89 -24.58 -3.35
C SER A 529 1.54 -23.90 -3.57
N TRP A 530 1.06 -24.02 -4.79
CA TRP A 530 -0.30 -23.71 -5.20
C TRP A 530 -1.28 -24.72 -4.58
N ALA A 531 -2.04 -24.30 -3.56
CA ALA A 531 -3.30 -24.94 -3.17
C ALA A 531 -4.08 -24.08 -2.16
N SER A 532 -4.66 -22.96 -2.58
CA SER A 532 -5.94 -22.43 -2.05
C SER A 532 -6.38 -21.16 -2.80
N ALA A 533 -6.46 -21.26 -4.12
CA ALA A 533 -7.34 -20.39 -4.90
C ALA A 533 -8.16 -21.28 -5.82
N SER A 534 -9.11 -22.03 -5.25
CA SER A 534 -10.09 -22.75 -6.06
C SER A 534 -11.09 -21.75 -6.63
N TRP A 535 -10.78 -21.22 -7.81
CA TRP A 535 -11.77 -20.57 -8.68
C TRP A 535 -12.62 -21.66 -9.33
N ALA A 536 -13.62 -22.14 -8.61
CA ALA A 536 -14.64 -23.03 -9.15
C ALA A 536 -16.01 -22.74 -8.50
N SER A 537 -16.56 -21.55 -8.76
CA SER A 537 -18.01 -21.30 -8.82
C SER A 537 -18.32 -19.87 -9.25
N ALA A 538 -17.94 -19.50 -10.47
CA ALA A 538 -18.64 -18.44 -11.21
C ALA A 538 -19.54 -19.11 -12.26
N SER A 539 -20.61 -19.76 -11.82
CA SER A 539 -21.79 -19.97 -12.67
C SER A 539 -22.97 -19.28 -12.01
N TRP A 540 -23.42 -18.20 -12.66
CA TRP A 540 -24.69 -17.57 -12.38
C TRP A 540 -25.79 -18.44 -12.98
N ASP A 541 -26.48 -19.23 -12.16
CA ASP A 541 -27.88 -19.52 -12.41
C ASP A 541 -28.64 -19.88 -11.12
N SER A 542 -29.94 -19.72 -11.23
CA SER A 542 -30.99 -19.51 -10.25
C SER A 542 -31.40 -20.72 -9.38
N SER A 543 -31.87 -20.39 -8.17
CA SER A 543 -32.78 -21.15 -7.28
C SER A 543 -32.34 -22.50 -6.70
N ALA A 544 -32.14 -22.56 -5.39
CA ALA A 544 -32.95 -23.36 -4.46
C ALA A 544 -32.36 -23.32 -3.02
N SER A 545 -33.26 -22.99 -2.11
CA SER A 545 -33.22 -23.07 -0.64
C SER A 545 -32.46 -24.25 -0.03
N ALA A 546 -31.66 -24.00 1.03
CA ALA A 546 -31.97 -24.44 2.39
C ALA A 546 -30.80 -24.17 3.38
N SER A 547 -31.09 -23.30 4.36
CA SER A 547 -30.64 -23.32 5.75
C SER A 547 -29.19 -23.65 6.11
N ALA A 548 -28.41 -22.60 6.37
CA ALA A 548 -27.53 -22.56 7.54
C ALA A 548 -27.87 -21.28 8.32
N SER A 549 -28.30 -21.46 9.56
CA SER A 549 -28.92 -20.47 10.43
C SER A 549 -27.98 -19.30 10.75
N TRP A 550 -28.43 -18.11 10.37
CA TRP A 550 -27.94 -16.83 10.87
C TRP A 550 -28.62 -16.54 12.20
N SER A 551 -27.88 -16.63 13.30
CA SER A 551 -28.24 -15.99 14.57
C SER A 551 -27.03 -16.00 15.50
N ASP A 552 -26.14 -15.02 15.30
CA ASP A 552 -25.59 -14.17 16.37
C ASP A 552 -24.58 -13.19 15.76
N LEU A 553 -25.11 -12.24 15.00
CA LEU A 553 -24.49 -10.93 14.81
C LEU A 553 -25.51 -9.90 15.28
N SER A 554 -25.69 -9.82 16.61
CA SER A 554 -26.32 -8.67 17.20
C SER A 554 -25.37 -7.48 17.04
N LEU A 555 -25.83 -6.48 16.29
CA LEU A 555 -25.32 -5.13 16.28
C LEU A 555 -25.11 -4.63 17.72
N ALA A 556 -23.85 -4.57 18.13
CA ALA A 556 -23.37 -3.59 19.09
C ALA A 556 -22.36 -2.72 18.35
N SER A 557 -22.87 -1.61 17.83
CA SER A 557 -22.09 -0.42 17.54
C SER A 557 -21.31 -0.04 18.79
N ALA A 558 -19.99 -0.28 18.78
CA ALA A 558 -19.07 0.28 19.76
C ALA A 558 -17.81 0.74 19.04
N SER A 559 -17.60 2.04 19.13
CA SER A 559 -16.38 2.76 18.80
C SER A 559 -15.15 2.11 19.42
N TRP A 560 -14.33 1.45 18.63
CA TRP A 560 -12.93 1.21 18.99
C TRP A 560 -12.05 2.07 18.08
N ALA A 561 -11.42 3.05 18.73
CA ALA A 561 -10.22 3.70 18.25
C ALA A 561 -9.22 2.60 17.83
N ASP A 562 -8.43 2.86 16.79
CA ASP A 562 -7.31 1.98 16.47
C ASP A 562 -6.27 2.28 17.55
N ASN A 563 -6.48 1.64 18.70
CA ASN A 563 -5.67 1.80 19.89
C ASN A 563 -4.37 1.09 19.61
N ALA A 564 -3.29 1.85 19.74
CA ALA A 564 -1.98 1.36 20.08
C ALA A 564 -2.06 0.35 21.24
N GLU A 565 -2.16 -0.96 20.95
CA GLU A 565 -1.98 -2.06 21.91
C GLU A 565 -1.40 -3.27 21.16
N GLY A 566 -0.07 -3.32 21.12
CA GLY A 566 0.69 -4.41 20.52
C GLY A 566 1.46 -5.19 21.57
N GLU A 567 0.75 -5.84 22.50
CA GLU A 567 1.35 -6.90 23.33
C GLU A 567 0.49 -8.16 23.36
N THR A 568 1.11 -9.29 23.01
CA THR A 568 0.82 -10.56 23.65
C THR A 568 2.02 -10.89 24.53
N ALA A 569 1.76 -11.13 25.82
CA ALA A 569 2.74 -11.46 26.85
C ALA A 569 3.75 -12.53 26.43
N ASP A 570 5.05 -12.32 26.69
CA ASP A 570 5.84 -13.13 27.64
C ASP A 570 7.39 -12.90 27.60
N VAL A 571 7.92 -12.68 28.81
CA VAL A 571 9.16 -13.20 29.46
C VAL A 571 10.57 -12.81 28.96
N ASP A 572 11.22 -11.96 29.77
CA ASP A 572 12.60 -11.97 30.31
C ASP A 572 13.80 -12.35 29.40
N GLY A 573 14.81 -11.47 29.33
CA GLY A 573 16.05 -11.76 28.59
C GLY A 573 17.12 -10.67 28.57
N GLY A 574 17.87 -10.55 29.66
CA GLY A 574 19.33 -10.33 29.69
C GLY A 574 19.94 -9.09 29.01
N ALA A 575 20.32 -8.10 29.82
CA ALA A 575 21.23 -7.03 29.44
C ALA A 575 22.64 -7.57 29.08
N ILE A 576 23.24 -7.03 28.00
CA ILE A 576 24.63 -7.34 27.61
C ILE A 576 25.58 -6.19 27.94
N ASP A 577 26.75 -6.59 28.44
CA ASP A 577 27.91 -5.85 28.96
C ASP A 577 28.50 -4.82 27.95
N PRO A 578 28.88 -3.60 28.41
CA PRO A 578 29.58 -2.59 27.62
C PRO A 578 30.84 -3.06 26.85
N LEU A 579 31.42 -4.21 27.19
CA LEU A 579 32.61 -4.74 26.52
C LEU A 579 32.36 -5.36 25.13
N GLU A 580 31.11 -5.69 24.76
CA GLU A 580 30.82 -6.21 23.40
C GLU A 580 30.79 -5.12 22.31
N LEU A 581 30.64 -3.84 22.67
CA LEU A 581 30.59 -2.74 21.72
C LEU A 581 31.96 -2.44 21.08
N ASP A 582 33.05 -2.70 21.81
CA ASP A 582 34.42 -2.49 21.32
C ASP A 582 34.90 -3.58 20.36
N ALA A 583 34.29 -4.77 20.41
CA ALA A 583 34.64 -5.89 19.52
C ALA A 583 34.07 -5.71 18.09
N VAL A 584 32.91 -5.06 17.96
CA VAL A 584 32.23 -4.84 16.66
C VAL A 584 32.88 -3.69 15.87
N LEU A 585 33.49 -2.72 16.54
CA LEU A 585 34.12 -1.56 15.89
C LEU A 585 35.54 -1.84 15.36
N ASN A 586 36.24 -2.85 15.87
CA ASN A 586 37.67 -3.06 15.60
C ASN A 586 38.01 -4.24 14.67
N GLY A 587 37.04 -4.90 14.06
CA GLY A 587 37.28 -5.69 12.83
C GLY A 587 38.32 -6.81 12.94
N THR A 588 38.35 -7.58 14.02
CA THR A 588 39.13 -8.82 14.10
C THR A 588 38.24 -9.97 14.55
N LEU A 589 37.69 -10.69 13.57
CA LEU A 589 37.33 -12.09 13.73
C LEU A 589 38.27 -12.89 12.83
N ASP A 590 39.02 -13.80 13.43
CA ASP A 590 39.81 -14.83 12.77
C ASP A 590 39.39 -16.17 13.40
N PRO A 591 39.32 -17.27 12.64
CA PRO A 591 38.26 -17.65 11.71
C PRO A 591 37.19 -18.57 12.32
#